data_AF-A0A8T4LI25-F1
#
_entry.id   AF-A0A8T4LI25-F1
#
_cell.length_a   1.000
_cell.length_b   1.000
_cell.length_c   1.000
_cell.angle_alpha   90.00
_cell.angle_beta   90.00
_cell.angle_gamma   90.00
#
_symmetry.space_group_name_H-M   'P 1'
#
loop_
_entity.id
_entity.type
_entity.pdbx_description
1 polymer ?
#
loop_
_entity_poly.entity_id
_entity_poly.type
_entity_poly.pdbx_seq_one_letter_code
_entity_poly.pdbx_strand_id
1 'polypeptide(L)'
;MDRSPEAVNIALHLGLERKIPVNADYMGIDREMTEYKRSVLERLHTYDKIFVMDEDMGKKLVEEYKVSEDRIICLYIDEDYDKGDPILKSLIRLKLENFIK
;
A
#
# COMPACT_ATOMS: atom_id res chain seq x y z
N MET A 1 0.99 6.34 -13.86
CA MET A 1 -0.11 6.37 -12.87
C MET A 1 0.54 5.77 -11.67
N ASP A 2 0.47 6.42 -10.53
CA ASP A 2 1.16 5.89 -9.37
C ASP A 2 0.32 4.72 -8.82
N ARG A 3 0.94 3.55 -8.64
CA ARG A 3 0.27 2.31 -8.20
C ARG A 3 -0.43 2.50 -6.85
N SER A 4 0.18 3.24 -5.93
CA SER A 4 -0.32 3.42 -4.57
C SER A 4 -1.58 4.30 -4.48
N PRO A 5 -1.67 5.47 -5.15
CA PRO A 5 -2.94 6.20 -5.25
C PRO A 5 -4.10 5.39 -5.86
N GLU A 6 -3.83 4.58 -6.89
CA GLU A 6 -4.86 3.74 -7.48
C GLU A 6 -5.32 2.64 -6.50
N ALA A 7 -4.39 2.04 -5.77
CA ALA A 7 -4.71 1.08 -4.72
C ALA A 7 -5.59 1.68 -3.60
N VAL A 8 -5.34 2.93 -3.19
CA VAL A 8 -6.18 3.64 -2.23
C VAL A 8 -7.60 3.82 -2.78
N ASN A 9 -7.73 4.30 -4.01
CA ASN A 9 -9.04 4.49 -4.63
C ASN A 9 -9.83 3.18 -4.70
N ILE A 10 -9.18 2.10 -5.12
CA ILE A 10 -9.81 0.77 -5.23
C ILE A 10 -10.19 0.24 -3.85
N ALA A 11 -9.33 0.39 -2.83
CA ALA A 11 -9.62 -0.05 -1.47
C ALA A 11 -10.85 0.66 -0.88
N LEU A 12 -10.95 1.98 -1.06
CA LEU A 12 -12.10 2.76 -0.62
C LEU A 12 -13.40 2.34 -1.34
N HIS A 13 -13.35 2.12 -2.67
CA HIS A 13 -14.50 1.64 -3.43
C HIS A 13 -14.95 0.24 -2.96
N LEU A 14 -14.01 -0.69 -2.75
CA LEU A 14 -14.30 -2.01 -2.22
C LEU A 14 -14.93 -1.96 -0.83
N GLY A 15 -14.45 -1.07 0.05
CA GLY A 15 -15.05 -0.82 1.36
C GLY A 15 -16.50 -0.37 1.26
N LEU A 16 -16.80 0.57 0.36
CA LEU A 16 -18.17 1.04 0.11
C LEU A 16 -19.07 -0.08 -0.44
N GLU A 17 -18.60 -0.81 -1.45
CA GLU A 17 -19.34 -1.92 -2.05
C GLU A 17 -19.70 -3.02 -1.03
N ARG A 18 -18.76 -3.31 -0.11
CA ARG A 18 -18.92 -4.37 0.91
C ARG A 18 -19.51 -3.86 2.22
N LYS A 19 -19.77 -2.55 2.35
CA LYS A 19 -20.23 -1.89 3.58
C LYS A 19 -19.25 -2.10 4.75
N ILE A 20 -17.96 -2.11 4.46
CA ILE A 20 -16.88 -2.22 5.43
C ILE A 20 -16.23 -0.83 5.56
N PRO A 21 -16.10 -0.28 6.77
CA PRO A 21 -15.38 0.97 6.97
C PRO A 21 -13.89 0.76 6.66
N VAL A 22 -13.44 1.35 5.55
CA VAL A 22 -12.04 1.33 5.12
C VAL A 22 -11.50 2.74 5.17
N ASN A 23 -10.40 2.94 5.90
CA ASN A 23 -9.57 4.14 5.80
C ASN A 23 -8.28 3.76 5.08
N ALA A 24 -8.00 4.37 3.94
CA ALA A 24 -6.85 4.05 3.11
C ALA A 24 -6.12 5.33 2.70
N ASP A 25 -4.79 5.26 2.66
CA ASP A 25 -3.90 6.34 2.28
C ASP A 25 -2.62 5.76 1.66
N TYR A 26 -1.79 6.60 1.06
CA TYR A 26 -0.52 6.20 0.45
C TYR A 26 0.64 7.08 0.91
N MET A 27 1.85 6.51 0.84
CA MET A 27 3.08 7.26 1.08
C MET A 27 4.24 6.65 0.29
N GLY A 28 5.22 7.48 -0.08
CA GLY A 28 6.54 7.01 -0.49
C GLY A 28 7.45 6.90 0.73
N ILE A 29 8.47 6.03 0.67
CA ILE A 29 9.45 5.88 1.76
C ILE A 29 10.90 6.10 1.29
N ASP A 30 11.08 6.58 0.06
CA ASP A 30 12.40 6.66 -0.58
C ASP A 30 13.13 8.00 -0.39
N ARG A 31 12.87 8.70 0.71
CA ARG A 31 13.60 9.94 1.04
C ARG A 31 14.44 9.74 2.30
N GLU A 32 15.73 10.00 2.19
CA GLU A 32 16.71 9.80 3.27
C GLU A 32 16.72 10.90 4.35
N MET A 33 15.86 11.90 4.27
CA MET A 33 15.80 12.97 5.26
C MET A 33 15.28 12.46 6.61
N THR A 34 16.03 12.66 7.70
CA THR A 34 15.69 12.16 9.05
C THR A 34 14.30 12.59 9.53
N GLU A 35 13.91 13.85 9.32
CA GLU A 35 12.59 14.36 9.69
C GLU A 35 11.46 13.70 8.87
N TYR A 36 11.74 13.40 7.61
CA TYR A 36 10.81 12.65 6.75
C TYR A 36 10.65 11.21 7.25
N LYS A 37 11.75 10.54 7.59
CA LYS A 37 11.70 9.18 8.15
C LYS A 37 10.85 9.12 9.43
N ARG A 38 10.95 10.12 10.31
CA ARG A 38 10.13 10.20 11.53
C ARG A 38 8.64 10.35 11.22
N SER A 39 8.27 11.26 10.31
CA SER A 39 6.84 11.44 9.94
C SER A 39 6.26 10.22 9.24
N VAL A 40 7.06 9.50 8.44
CA VAL A 40 6.69 8.20 7.85
C VAL A 40 6.44 7.17 8.95
N LEU A 41 7.35 7.03 9.93
CA LEU A 41 7.16 6.13 11.07
C LEU A 41 5.86 6.42 11.82
N GLU A 42 5.62 7.68 12.17
CA GLU A 42 4.43 8.09 12.90
C GLU A 42 3.14 7.71 12.14
N ARG A 43 3.09 7.92 10.81
CA ARG A 43 1.95 7.45 10.00
C ARG A 43 1.87 5.93 9.91
N LEU A 44 2.98 5.21 9.71
CA LEU A 44 2.96 3.75 9.62
C LEU A 44 2.38 3.12 10.89
N HIS A 45 2.53 3.74 12.05
CA HIS A 45 1.94 3.25 13.30
C HIS A 45 0.41 3.45 13.42
N THR A 46 -0.22 4.27 12.58
CA THR A 46 -1.67 4.53 12.64
C THR A 46 -2.52 3.57 11.81
N TYR A 47 -1.93 2.74 10.95
CA TYR A 47 -2.66 1.83 10.05
C TYR A 47 -2.55 0.38 10.49
N ASP A 48 -3.61 -0.41 10.40
CA ASP A 48 -3.55 -1.83 10.81
C ASP A 48 -2.73 -2.69 9.83
N LYS A 49 -2.88 -2.42 8.53
CA LYS A 49 -2.20 -3.14 7.43
C LYS A 49 -1.50 -2.16 6.51
N ILE A 50 -0.34 -2.57 6.00
CA ILE A 50 0.50 -1.82 5.07
C ILE A 50 0.67 -2.66 3.82
N PHE A 51 0.19 -2.15 2.70
CA PHE A 51 0.32 -2.81 1.40
C PHE A 51 1.52 -2.25 0.64
N VAL A 52 2.38 -3.13 0.16
CA VAL A 52 3.56 -2.80 -0.66
C VAL A 52 3.44 -3.46 -2.03
N MET A 53 4.11 -2.88 -3.03
CA MET A 53 4.06 -3.38 -4.41
C MET A 53 5.05 -4.51 -4.66
N ASP A 54 6.22 -4.42 -4.03
CA ASP A 54 7.33 -5.36 -4.16
C ASP A 54 7.89 -5.78 -2.79
N GLU A 55 8.65 -6.86 -2.77
CA GLU A 55 9.22 -7.42 -1.54
C GLU A 55 10.31 -6.54 -0.94
N ASP A 56 11.06 -5.81 -1.75
CA ASP A 56 12.18 -5.01 -1.28
C ASP A 56 11.69 -3.81 -0.47
N MET A 57 10.54 -3.25 -0.85
CA MET A 57 9.79 -2.28 -0.05
C MET A 57 9.35 -2.88 1.29
N GLY A 58 8.89 -4.13 1.29
CA GLY A 58 8.54 -4.86 2.51
C GLY A 58 9.75 -5.02 3.44
N LYS A 59 10.89 -5.48 2.91
CA LYS A 59 12.15 -5.61 3.66
C LYS A 59 12.60 -4.27 4.23
N LYS A 60 12.56 -3.20 3.44
CA LYS A 60 12.90 -1.83 3.87
C LYS A 60 12.06 -1.39 5.07
N LEU A 61 10.74 -1.66 5.05
CA LEU A 61 9.85 -1.35 6.16
C LEU A 61 10.19 -2.12 7.45
N VAL A 62 10.61 -3.39 7.34
CA VAL A 62 11.02 -4.20 8.49
C VAL A 62 12.38 -3.72 9.02
N GLU A 63 13.36 -3.58 8.14
CA GLU A 63 14.75 -3.33 8.50
C GLU A 63 14.97 -1.90 8.98
N GLU A 64 14.47 -0.92 8.24
CA GLU A 64 14.69 0.51 8.54
C GLU A 64 13.58 1.09 9.42
N TYR A 65 12.33 0.71 9.18
CA TYR A 65 11.17 1.32 9.84
C TYR A 65 10.61 0.47 11.00
N LYS A 66 11.18 -0.72 11.25
CA LYS A 66 10.77 -1.63 12.36
C LYS A 66 9.28 -1.96 12.35
N VAL A 67 8.66 -1.98 11.18
CA VAL A 67 7.28 -2.42 11.01
C VAL A 67 7.23 -3.94 11.21
N SER A 68 6.23 -4.43 11.95
CA SER A 68 6.06 -5.87 12.14
C SER A 68 5.62 -6.56 10.85
N GLU A 69 6.21 -7.71 10.54
CA GLU A 69 6.00 -8.44 9.29
C GLU A 69 4.53 -8.84 9.06
N ASP A 70 3.78 -9.14 10.14
CA ASP A 70 2.37 -9.54 10.04
C ASP A 70 1.45 -8.41 9.56
N ARG A 71 1.93 -7.16 9.63
CA ARG A 71 1.22 -5.96 9.15
C ARG A 71 1.51 -5.66 7.69
N ILE A 72 2.57 -6.24 7.11
CA ILE A 72 2.99 -5.97 5.74
C ILE A 72 2.39 -7.01 4.79
N ILE A 73 1.77 -6.53 3.72
CA ILE A 73 1.20 -7.38 2.66
C ILE A 73 1.79 -6.94 1.33
N CYS A 74 2.56 -7.83 0.70
CA CYS A 74 3.07 -7.60 -0.65
C CYS A 74 2.02 -7.99 -1.69
N LEU A 75 1.70 -7.07 -2.60
CA LEU A 75 0.76 -7.31 -3.69
C LEU A 75 1.41 -7.99 -4.90
N TYR A 76 2.74 -7.91 -5.01
CA TYR A 76 3.55 -8.42 -6.13
C TYR A 76 3.06 -7.83 -7.46
N ILE A 77 3.21 -6.51 -7.60
CA ILE A 77 2.79 -5.75 -8.77
C ILE A 77 3.99 -4.99 -9.32
N ASP A 78 4.47 -5.42 -10.48
CA ASP A 78 5.65 -4.87 -11.15
C ASP A 78 5.47 -3.39 -11.53
N GLU A 79 6.59 -2.73 -11.88
CA GLU A 79 6.60 -1.32 -12.29
C GLU A 79 6.23 -1.09 -13.76
N ASP A 80 6.14 -2.16 -14.55
CA ASP A 80 6.06 -2.11 -16.02
C ASP A 80 4.69 -1.68 -16.57
N TYR A 81 3.81 -1.13 -15.75
CA TYR A 81 2.47 -0.71 -16.15
C TYR A 81 2.42 0.76 -16.57
N ASP A 82 1.85 0.99 -17.75
CA ASP A 82 1.60 2.32 -18.25
C ASP A 82 0.58 3.10 -17.39
N LYS A 83 0.65 4.43 -17.47
CA LYS A 83 -0.29 5.30 -16.77
C LYS A 83 -1.72 5.07 -17.24
N GLY A 84 -2.55 4.49 -16.37
CA GLY A 84 -3.98 4.26 -16.63
C GLY A 84 -4.28 2.89 -17.21
N ASP A 85 -3.31 1.96 -17.18
CA ASP A 85 -3.51 0.59 -17.64
C ASP A 85 -4.70 -0.08 -16.91
N PRO A 86 -5.77 -0.47 -17.63
CA PRO A 86 -6.89 -1.20 -17.05
C PRO A 86 -6.47 -2.51 -16.39
N ILE A 87 -5.43 -3.18 -16.90
CA ILE A 87 -4.90 -4.43 -16.37
C ILE A 87 -4.34 -4.21 -14.97
N LEU A 88 -3.59 -3.13 -14.75
CA LEU A 88 -3.09 -2.76 -13.43
C LEU A 88 -4.23 -2.57 -12.43
N LYS A 89 -5.29 -1.84 -12.81
CA LYS A 89 -6.46 -1.63 -11.95
C LYS A 89 -7.14 -2.94 -11.58
N SER A 90 -7.37 -3.81 -12.56
CA SER A 90 -7.97 -5.12 -12.32
C SER A 90 -7.11 -6.00 -11.41
N LEU A 91 -5.78 -5.97 -11.59
CA LEU A 91 -4.85 -6.73 -10.76
C LEU A 91 -4.84 -6.23 -9.31
N ILE A 92 -4.71 -4.91 -9.10
CA ILE A 92 -4.78 -4.31 -7.77
C ILE A 92 -6.09 -4.68 -7.08
N ARG A 93 -7.21 -4.55 -7.79
CA ARG A 93 -8.52 -4.91 -7.25
C ARG A 93 -8.59 -6.38 -6.84
N LEU A 94 -8.22 -7.30 -7.73
CA LEU A 94 -8.23 -8.73 -7.45
C LEU A 94 -7.41 -9.08 -6.19
N LYS A 95 -6.26 -8.44 -6.02
CA LYS A 95 -5.42 -8.67 -4.84
C LYS A 95 -6.06 -8.13 -3.56
N LEU A 96 -6.60 -6.91 -3.59
CA LEU A 96 -7.25 -6.28 -2.44
C LEU A 96 -8.56 -6.96 -2.02
N GLU A 97 -9.30 -7.56 -2.95
CA GLU A 97 -10.55 -8.29 -2.68
C GLU A 97 -10.38 -9.45 -1.68
N ASN A 98 -9.17 -10.01 -1.56
CA ASN A 98 -8.85 -11.07 -0.59
C ASN A 98 -8.75 -10.55 0.86
N PHE A 99 -8.50 -9.24 1.03
CA PHE A 99 -8.23 -8.63 2.33
C PHE A 99 -9.38 -7.78 2.85
N ILE A 100 -10.09 -7.09 1.96
CA ILE A 100 -11.23 -6.22 2.33
C ILE A 100 -12.51 -7.05 2.22
N LYS A 101 -12.84 -7.91 3.19
CA LYS A 101 -13.98 -8.85 3.13
C LYS A 101 -14.85 -8.83 4.38
#